data_AF-A0ABC8R8H5-F1
#
_entry.id   AF-A0ABC8R8H5-F1
#
_cell.length_a   1.000
_cell.length_b   1.000
_cell.length_c   1.000
_cell.angle_alpha   90.00
_cell.angle_beta   90.00
_cell.angle_gamma   90.00
#
_symmetry.space_group_name_H-M   'P 1'
#
loop_
_entity.id
_entity.type
_entity.pdbx_description
1 polymer ?
#
loop_
_entity_poly.entity_id
_entity_poly.type
_entity_poly.pdbx_seq_one_letter_code
_entity_poly.pdbx_strand_id
1 'polypeptide(L)'
;MEVLSCRASCYKEVGEYKKAVADCTKILENYGTITSVLVQRALLYESMEKYKLGAEDLRTVMKLDPGNRVARSTIHHLTKMAE
;
A
#
# COMPACT_ATOMS: atom_id res chain seq x y z
N MET A 1 14.12 14.21 -5.01
CA MET A 1 12.91 13.35 -5.13
C MET A 1 13.34 11.89 -4.96
N GLU A 2 14.04 11.58 -3.85
CA GLU A 2 14.72 10.29 -3.60
C GLU A 2 14.03 9.44 -2.52
N VAL A 3 12.76 9.73 -2.20
CA VAL A 3 12.10 9.13 -1.02
C VAL A 3 11.55 7.71 -1.29
N LEU A 4 11.55 7.27 -2.56
CA LEU A 4 11.08 5.93 -2.93
C LEU A 4 12.15 4.83 -2.77
N SER A 5 13.44 5.19 -2.73
CA SER A 5 14.54 4.22 -2.88
C SER A 5 14.94 3.46 -1.59
N CYS A 6 14.44 3.85 -0.42
CA CYS A 6 14.86 3.23 0.86
C CYS A 6 13.75 2.51 1.65
N ARG A 7 12.48 2.53 1.20
CA ARG A 7 11.34 2.18 2.08
C ARG A 7 11.00 0.70 2.18
N ALA A 8 11.42 -0.18 1.26
CA ALA A 8 11.04 -1.59 1.35
C ALA A 8 11.87 -2.40 2.37
N SER A 9 13.03 -1.91 2.81
CA SER A 9 13.96 -2.69 3.65
C SER A 9 13.91 -2.39 5.17
N CYS A 10 13.18 -1.37 5.64
CA CYS A 10 13.39 -0.85 7.02
C CYS A 10 12.22 -0.99 8.02
N TYR A 11 11.06 -1.50 7.63
CA TYR A 11 9.92 -1.51 8.55
C TYR A 11 9.89 -2.77 9.43
N LYS A 12 10.84 -2.88 10.36
CA LYS A 12 10.91 -4.03 11.29
C LYS A 12 10.02 -3.89 12.54
N GLU A 13 9.39 -2.73 12.77
CA GLU A 13 8.62 -2.47 14.00
C GLU A 13 7.23 -1.89 13.73
N VAL A 14 6.24 -2.31 14.54
CA VAL A 14 4.82 -1.89 14.44
C VAL A 14 4.62 -0.38 14.48
N GLY A 15 5.49 0.34 15.21
CA GLY A 15 5.47 1.80 15.26
C GLY A 15 5.82 2.46 13.92
N GLU A 16 6.73 1.85 13.16
CA GLU A 16 7.21 2.39 11.89
C GLU A 16 6.23 2.15 10.75
N TYR A 17 5.47 1.03 10.77
CA TYR A 17 4.39 0.82 9.79
C TYR A 17 3.31 1.91 9.87
N LYS A 18 2.90 2.31 11.09
CA LYS A 18 1.88 3.36 11.28
C LYS A 18 2.35 4.71 10.72
N LYS A 19 3.61 5.09 10.98
CA LYS A 19 4.19 6.33 10.42
C LYS A 19 4.27 6.25 8.90
N ALA A 20 4.71 5.13 8.35
CA ALA A 20 4.82 4.93 6.91
C ALA A 20 3.45 5.00 6.20
N VAL A 21 2.39 4.48 6.83
CA VAL A 21 1.01 4.62 6.35
C VAL A 21 0.58 6.08 6.38
N ALA A 22 0.86 6.81 7.47
CA ALA A 22 0.54 8.23 7.58
C ALA A 22 1.23 9.06 6.50
N ASP A 23 2.51 8.78 6.22
CA ASP A 23 3.26 9.43 5.13
C ASP A 23 2.63 9.15 3.76
N CYS A 24 2.25 7.88 3.49
CA CYS A 24 1.53 7.54 2.26
C CYS A 24 0.21 8.31 2.14
N THR A 25 -0.57 8.39 3.22
CA THR A 25 -1.83 9.13 3.23
C THR A 25 -1.61 10.61 2.96
N LYS A 26 -0.62 11.25 3.60
CA LYS A 26 -0.29 12.65 3.36
C LYS A 26 0.15 12.90 1.91
N ILE A 27 0.88 11.96 1.30
CA ILE A 27 1.23 12.08 -0.13
C ILE A 27 -0.04 12.03 -0.99
N LEU A 28 -0.96 11.09 -0.71
CA LEU A 28 -2.20 10.95 -1.46
C LEU A 28 -3.14 12.16 -1.31
N GLU A 29 -3.15 12.81 -0.13
CA GLU A 29 -3.90 14.04 0.11
C GLU A 29 -3.35 15.24 -0.67
N ASN A 30 -2.02 15.38 -0.73
CA ASN A 30 -1.38 16.54 -1.36
C ASN A 30 -1.23 16.42 -2.87
N TYR A 31 -0.94 15.21 -3.36
CA TYR A 31 -0.59 14.96 -4.77
C TYR A 31 -1.67 14.15 -5.50
N GLY A 32 -2.77 13.82 -4.82
CA GLY A 32 -3.86 13.03 -5.37
C GLY A 32 -3.55 11.55 -5.45
N THR A 33 -4.38 10.82 -6.21
CA THR A 33 -4.31 9.36 -6.26
C THR A 33 -3.13 8.88 -7.11
N ILE A 34 -2.08 8.40 -6.44
CA ILE A 34 -0.86 7.87 -7.08
C ILE A 34 -0.82 6.35 -6.87
N THR A 35 -0.80 5.59 -7.98
CA THR A 35 -0.86 4.12 -7.95
C THR A 35 0.29 3.48 -7.16
N SER A 36 1.52 3.98 -7.33
CA SER A 36 2.69 3.47 -6.60
C SER A 36 2.57 3.66 -5.08
N VAL A 37 2.00 4.79 -4.63
CA VAL A 37 1.81 5.10 -3.20
C VAL A 37 0.69 4.24 -2.61
N LEU A 38 -0.39 4.01 -3.36
CA LEU A 38 -1.46 3.09 -2.97
C LEU A 38 -0.95 1.66 -2.80
N VAL A 39 -0.13 1.15 -3.74
CA VAL A 39 0.49 -0.17 -3.62
C VAL A 39 1.38 -0.24 -2.37
N GLN A 40 2.22 0.77 -2.14
CA GLN A 40 3.06 0.81 -0.94
C GLN A 40 2.24 0.83 0.35
N ARG A 41 1.16 1.61 0.40
CA ARG A 41 0.27 1.67 1.58
C ARG A 41 -0.45 0.35 1.79
N ALA A 42 -0.85 -0.35 0.74
CA ALA A 42 -1.44 -1.68 0.83
C ALA A 42 -0.50 -2.72 1.45
N LEU A 43 0.78 -2.72 1.04
CA LEU A 43 1.80 -3.62 1.62
C LEU A 43 2.08 -3.30 3.09
N LEU A 44 2.04 -2.03 3.48
CA LEU A 44 2.15 -1.65 4.89
C LEU A 44 0.94 -2.13 5.70
N TYR A 45 -0.27 -2.05 5.12
CA TYR A 45 -1.46 -2.60 5.75
C TYR A 45 -1.39 -4.12 5.87
N GLU A 46 -0.84 -4.83 4.89
CA GLU A 46 -0.56 -6.26 4.98
C GLU A 46 0.35 -6.59 6.17
N SER A 47 1.48 -5.89 6.30
CA SER A 47 2.40 -6.05 7.44
C SER A 47 1.80 -5.69 8.80
N MET A 48 0.67 -4.96 8.82
CA MET A 48 -0.10 -4.64 10.01
C MET A 48 -1.33 -5.55 10.20
N GLU A 49 -1.48 -6.59 9.39
CA GLU A 49 -2.64 -7.49 9.34
C GLU A 49 -3.98 -6.77 9.07
N LYS A 50 -3.91 -5.58 8.47
CA LYS A 50 -5.06 -4.75 8.07
C LYS A 50 -5.47 -5.06 6.63
N TYR A 51 -5.71 -6.33 6.35
CA TYR A 51 -5.89 -6.85 4.98
C TYR A 51 -7.02 -6.16 4.21
N LYS A 52 -8.14 -5.83 4.88
CA LYS A 52 -9.28 -5.13 4.25
C LYS A 52 -8.89 -3.76 3.67
N LEU A 53 -8.14 -2.97 4.43
CA LEU A 53 -7.66 -1.64 3.98
C LEU A 53 -6.67 -1.76 2.83
N GLY A 54 -5.74 -2.73 2.91
CA GLY A 54 -4.81 -2.99 1.82
C GLY A 54 -5.53 -3.42 0.53
N ALA A 55 -6.55 -4.27 0.64
CA ALA A 55 -7.35 -4.68 -0.51
C ALA A 55 -8.11 -3.51 -1.15
N GLU A 56 -8.62 -2.56 -0.36
CA GLU A 56 -9.27 -1.34 -0.88
C GLU A 56 -8.31 -0.46 -1.68
N ASP A 57 -7.10 -0.24 -1.18
CA ASP A 57 -6.05 0.48 -1.91
C ASP A 57 -5.73 -0.22 -3.24
N LEU A 58 -5.57 -1.55 -3.23
CA LEU A 58 -5.30 -2.31 -4.45
C LEU A 58 -6.46 -2.33 -5.44
N ARG A 59 -7.72 -2.34 -4.97
CA ARG A 59 -8.89 -2.18 -5.86
C ARG A 59 -8.86 -0.84 -6.57
N THR A 60 -8.43 0.21 -5.87
CA THR A 60 -8.27 1.55 -6.47
C THR A 60 -7.15 1.53 -7.50
N VAL A 61 -6.01 0.90 -7.21
CA VAL A 61 -4.92 0.72 -8.19
C VAL A 61 -5.42 -0.02 -9.43
N MET A 62 -6.16 -1.12 -9.28
CA MET A 62 -6.68 -1.89 -10.42
C MET A 62 -7.71 -1.12 -11.28
N LYS A 63 -8.40 -0.14 -10.71
CA LYS A 63 -9.30 0.76 -11.48
C LYS A 63 -8.51 1.77 -12.31
N LEU A 64 -7.39 2.28 -11.79
CA LEU A 64 -6.57 3.31 -12.43
C LEU A 64 -5.54 2.72 -13.39
N ASP A 65 -4.94 1.61 -13.00
CA ASP A 65 -3.94 0.84 -13.75
C ASP A 65 -4.30 -0.66 -13.67
N PRO A 66 -5.23 -1.11 -14.53
CA PRO A 66 -5.55 -2.53 -14.63
C PRO A 66 -4.34 -3.40 -15.03
N GLY A 67 -3.28 -2.82 -15.60
CA GLY A 67 -2.05 -3.50 -15.98
C GLY A 67 -1.12 -3.80 -14.80
N ASN A 68 -1.40 -3.23 -13.62
CA ASN A 68 -0.53 -3.35 -12.46
C ASN A 68 -0.45 -4.80 -11.95
N ARG A 69 0.67 -5.47 -12.25
CA ARG A 69 0.86 -6.88 -11.88
C ARG A 69 0.91 -7.08 -10.37
N VAL A 70 1.55 -6.16 -9.65
CA VAL A 70 1.67 -6.20 -8.19
C VAL A 70 0.30 -6.11 -7.54
N ALA A 71 -0.53 -5.14 -7.94
CA ALA A 71 -1.86 -5.02 -7.39
C ALA A 71 -2.72 -6.28 -7.63
N ARG A 72 -2.65 -6.86 -8.83
CA ARG A 72 -3.38 -8.08 -9.19
C ARG A 72 -2.92 -9.30 -8.40
N SER A 73 -1.61 -9.48 -8.18
CA SER A 73 -1.11 -10.60 -7.37
C SER A 73 -1.42 -10.43 -5.89
N THR A 74 -1.24 -9.22 -5.36
CA THR A 74 -1.36 -8.95 -3.93
C THR A 74 -2.83 -8.91 -3.49
N ILE A 75 -3.76 -8.38 -4.29
CA ILE A 75 -5.18 -8.30 -3.89
C ILE A 75 -5.81 -9.67 -3.64
N HIS A 76 -5.42 -10.68 -4.42
CA HIS A 76 -5.91 -12.05 -4.23
C HIS A 76 -5.45 -12.61 -2.88
N HIS A 77 -4.18 -12.37 -2.53
CA HIS A 77 -3.62 -12.74 -1.24
C HIS A 77 -4.34 -12.02 -0.08
N LEU A 78 -4.45 -10.68 -0.14
CA LEU A 78 -5.10 -9.90 0.92
C LEU A 78 -6.58 -10.25 1.10
N THR A 79 -7.29 -10.54 0.00
CA THR A 79 -8.71 -10.93 0.09
C THR A 79 -8.87 -12.23 0.86
N LYS A 80 -7.99 -13.22 0.61
CA LYS A 80 -7.99 -14.50 1.33
C LYS A 80 -7.64 -14.35 2.82
N MET A 81 -6.78 -13.40 3.18
CA MET A 81 -6.41 -13.14 4.58
C MET A 81 -7.43 -12.28 5.33
N ALA A 82 -8.36 -11.64 4.62
CA ALA A 82 -9.41 -10.82 5.20
C ALA A 82 -10.69 -11.59 5.55
N GLU A 83 -10.76 -12.87 5.18
CA GLU A 83 -11.81 -13.86 5.53
C GLU A 83 -11.55 -14.45 6.92
#